data_AF-A0A4R5QPH9-F1
#
_entry.id   AF-A0A4R5QPH9-F1
#
_cell.length_a   1.000
_cell.length_b   1.000
_cell.length_c   1.000
_cell.angle_alpha   90.00
_cell.angle_beta   90.00
_cell.angle_gamma   90.00
#
_symmetry.space_group_name_H-M   'P 1'
#
loop_
_entity.id
_entity.type
_entity.pdbx_description
1 polymer ?
#
loop_
_entity_poly.entity_id
_entity_poly.type
_entity_poly.pdbx_seq_one_letter_code
_entity_poly.pdbx_strand_id
1 'polypeptide(L)'
;MRALLLALLLVLGPAAGQAAELCAGLPARQLAPREVKPEPLTDQGWLSRVGELERQVLGPEANPAQLLFLGDPPVQGWAPLIFEHFYGDRGALNLGAGGDTTQSLLWRLARLPLGATLRPRLAVLLVGTNNTAAGSRPENTALGIA
;
A
#
# COMPACT_ATOMS: atom_id res chain seq x y z
N MET A 1 32.34 -65.09 41.03
CA MET A 1 31.37 -64.10 41.57
C MET A 1 31.01 -63.15 40.44
N ARG A 2 29.71 -62.99 40.18
CA ARG A 2 29.14 -62.40 38.96
C ARG A 2 29.26 -60.87 38.95
N ALA A 3 29.73 -60.29 37.85
CA ALA A 3 29.66 -58.86 37.59
C ALA A 3 28.25 -58.50 37.10
N LEU A 4 27.58 -57.56 37.79
CA LEU A 4 26.31 -56.98 37.39
C LEU A 4 26.59 -55.75 36.51
N LEU A 5 26.23 -55.84 35.22
CA LEU A 5 26.16 -54.69 34.31
C LEU A 5 24.74 -54.09 34.41
N LEU A 6 24.61 -52.88 34.96
CA LEU A 6 23.41 -52.06 34.85
C LEU A 6 23.43 -51.34 33.49
N ALA A 7 22.49 -51.70 32.61
CA ALA A 7 22.23 -50.93 31.40
C ALA A 7 21.27 -49.78 31.72
N LEU A 8 21.76 -48.54 31.64
CA LEU A 8 20.94 -47.33 31.74
C LEU A 8 20.27 -47.09 30.38
N LEU A 9 19.00 -47.48 30.25
CA LEU A 9 18.16 -47.14 29.10
C LEU A 9 17.65 -45.70 29.26
N LEU A 10 18.23 -44.76 28.52
CA LEU A 10 17.67 -43.42 28.32
C LEU A 10 16.42 -43.55 27.45
N VAL A 11 15.24 -43.39 28.07
CA VAL A 11 13.96 -43.27 27.37
C VAL A 11 13.89 -41.88 26.74
N LEU A 12 14.19 -41.79 25.45
CA LEU A 12 13.84 -40.62 24.62
C LEU A 12 12.31 -40.59 24.47
N GLY A 13 11.63 -39.85 25.34
CA GLY A 13 10.22 -39.54 25.16
C GLY A 13 9.97 -38.71 23.90
N PRO A 14 8.80 -38.80 23.26
CA PRO A 14 8.53 -38.11 22.02
C PRO A 14 8.35 -36.60 22.29
N ALA A 15 9.38 -35.80 22.00
CA ALA A 15 9.30 -34.34 22.02
C ALA A 15 8.29 -33.77 20.99
N ALA A 16 7.82 -34.60 20.05
CA ALA A 16 6.92 -34.19 18.98
C ALA A 16 5.48 -33.87 19.45
N GLY A 17 5.04 -34.39 20.60
CA GLY A 17 3.67 -34.17 21.09
C GLY A 17 3.43 -32.80 21.72
N GLN A 18 4.44 -32.22 22.38
CA GLN A 18 4.30 -30.96 23.14
C GLN A 18 4.28 -29.72 22.23
N ALA A 19 4.91 -29.78 21.05
CA ALA A 19 4.96 -28.66 20.12
C ALA A 19 3.58 -28.34 19.50
N ALA A 20 2.73 -29.36 19.30
CA ALA A 20 1.40 -29.17 18.71
C ALA A 20 0.40 -28.51 19.69
N GLU A 21 0.49 -28.85 20.98
CA GLU A 21 -0.37 -28.27 22.03
C GLU A 21 -0.02 -26.80 22.32
N LEU A 22 1.26 -26.42 22.25
CA LEU A 22 1.69 -25.02 22.39
C LEU A 22 1.17 -24.11 21.27
N CYS A 23 0.95 -24.64 20.07
CA CYS A 23 0.39 -23.89 18.94
C CYS A 23 -1.13 -23.72 19.02
N ALA A 24 -1.85 -24.61 19.70
CA ALA A 24 -3.31 -24.61 19.76
C ALA A 24 -3.91 -23.46 20.59
N GLY A 25 -3.10 -22.81 21.45
CA GLY A 25 -3.51 -21.69 22.29
C GLY A 25 -3.14 -20.30 21.74
N LEU A 26 -2.46 -20.20 20.61
CA LEU A 26 -2.10 -18.90 20.02
C LEU A 26 -3.33 -18.26 19.38
N PRO A 27 -3.63 -16.99 19.68
CA PRO A 27 -4.71 -16.29 18.99
C PRO A 27 -4.41 -16.27 17.49
N ALA A 28 -5.45 -16.44 16.67
CA ALA A 28 -5.31 -16.32 15.23
C ALA A 28 -4.66 -14.98 14.90
N ARG A 29 -3.54 -15.01 14.17
CA ARG A 29 -2.88 -13.78 13.72
C ARG A 29 -3.88 -12.98 12.91
N GLN A 30 -4.22 -11.79 13.39
CA GLN A 30 -5.05 -10.87 12.63
C GLN A 30 -4.21 -10.38 11.45
N LEU A 31 -4.51 -10.89 10.26
CA LEU A 31 -3.84 -10.47 9.05
C LEU A 31 -4.21 -9.02 8.78
N ALA A 32 -3.19 -8.19 8.52
CA ALA A 32 -3.44 -6.84 8.08
C ALA A 32 -4.33 -6.86 6.83
N PRO A 33 -5.32 -5.95 6.74
CA PRO A 33 -6.27 -5.92 5.64
C PRO A 33 -5.55 -5.68 4.31
N ARG A 34 -6.19 -5.99 3.18
CA ARG A 34 -5.56 -5.78 1.86
C ARG A 34 -5.26 -4.30 1.61
N GLU A 35 -6.05 -3.41 2.19
CA GLU A 35 -6.01 -1.96 2.02
C GLU A 35 -4.68 -1.32 2.44
N VAL A 36 -3.88 -2.00 3.27
CA VAL A 36 -2.54 -1.54 3.69
C VAL A 36 -1.40 -2.14 2.88
N LYS A 37 -1.69 -3.06 1.95
CA LYS A 37 -0.69 -3.78 1.16
C LYS A 37 -0.67 -3.21 -0.25
N PRO A 38 0.48 -2.75 -0.78
CA PRO A 38 0.56 -2.28 -2.16
C PRO A 38 0.12 -3.37 -3.15
N GLU A 39 -0.92 -3.10 -3.95
CA GLU A 39 -1.47 -4.04 -4.94
C GLU A 39 -1.94 -3.29 -6.21
N PRO A 40 -1.48 -3.66 -7.42
CA PRO A 40 -1.89 -2.97 -8.64
C PRO A 40 -3.31 -3.35 -9.06
N LEU A 41 -3.96 -2.47 -9.82
CA LEU A 41 -5.13 -2.87 -10.61
C LEU A 41 -4.67 -3.53 -11.91
N THR A 42 -5.47 -4.45 -12.43
CA THR A 42 -5.24 -5.13 -13.71
C THR A 42 -5.86 -4.40 -14.90
N ASP A 43 -6.66 -3.36 -14.63
CA ASP A 43 -7.30 -2.54 -15.65
C ASP A 43 -6.27 -1.82 -16.53
N GLN A 44 -6.41 -1.97 -17.85
CA GLN A 44 -5.46 -1.42 -18.81
C GLN A 44 -5.51 0.11 -18.90
N GLY A 45 -6.68 0.71 -18.66
CA GLY A 45 -6.84 2.15 -18.61
C GLY A 45 -6.10 2.74 -17.43
N TRP A 46 -6.23 2.13 -16.25
CA TRP A 46 -5.50 2.49 -15.05
C TRP A 46 -3.98 2.33 -15.24
N LEU A 47 -3.51 1.22 -15.79
CA LEU A 47 -2.07 1.01 -16.06
C LEU A 47 -1.51 2.06 -17.02
N SER A 48 -2.26 2.39 -18.07
CA SER A 48 -1.90 3.45 -19.02
C SER A 48 -1.82 4.81 -18.32
N ARG A 49 -2.78 5.12 -17.45
CA ARG A 49 -2.78 6.33 -16.63
C ARG A 49 -1.58 6.39 -15.69
N VAL A 50 -1.21 5.29 -15.03
CA VAL A 50 0.00 5.24 -14.19
C VAL A 50 1.26 5.55 -15.00
N GLY A 51 1.37 5.02 -16.23
CA GLY A 51 2.47 5.35 -17.14
C GLY A 51 2.50 6.81 -17.60
N GLU A 52 1.35 7.48 -17.73
CA GLU A 52 1.28 8.93 -17.94
C GLU A 52 1.80 9.70 -16.74
N LEU A 53 1.40 9.30 -15.53
CA LEU A 53 1.84 9.93 -14.28
C LEU A 53 3.36 9.79 -14.08
N GLU A 54 3.94 8.64 -14.42
CA GLU A 54 5.39 8.43 -14.41
C GLU A 54 6.11 9.44 -15.33
N ARG A 55 5.63 9.59 -16.57
CA ARG A 55 6.19 10.56 -17.52
C ARG A 55 5.99 11.99 -17.03
N GLN A 56 4.86 12.30 -16.42
CA GLN A 56 4.57 13.61 -15.86
C GLN A 56 5.57 13.95 -14.75
N VAL A 57 5.83 13.04 -13.80
CA VAL A 57 6.78 13.25 -12.69
C VAL A 57 8.24 13.38 -13.15
N LEU A 58 8.60 12.74 -14.27
CA LEU A 58 9.92 12.84 -14.88
C LEU A 58 10.08 14.06 -15.82
N GLY A 59 8.98 14.72 -16.17
CA GLY A 59 8.97 15.85 -17.08
C GLY A 59 9.59 17.12 -16.47
N PRO A 60 10.09 18.06 -17.30
CA PRO A 60 10.69 19.31 -16.82
C PRO A 60 9.71 20.19 -16.03
N GLU A 61 8.42 20.15 -16.39
CA GLU A 61 7.33 20.87 -15.71
C GLU A 61 7.08 20.39 -14.28
N ALA A 62 7.62 19.22 -13.91
CA ALA A 62 7.45 18.65 -12.58
C ALA A 62 8.45 19.20 -11.56
N ASN A 63 9.61 19.68 -12.01
CA ASN A 63 10.67 20.20 -11.15
C ASN A 63 10.23 21.35 -10.20
N PRO A 64 9.39 22.32 -10.61
CA PRO A 64 8.88 23.34 -9.69
C PRO A 64 7.81 22.83 -8.71
N ALA A 65 7.40 21.56 -8.78
CA ALA A 65 6.23 21.10 -8.04
C ALA A 65 6.46 21.08 -6.52
N GLN A 66 5.67 21.89 -5.82
CA GLN A 66 5.67 21.97 -4.35
C GLN A 66 4.40 21.36 -3.74
N LEU A 67 3.38 21.10 -4.56
CA LEU A 67 2.07 20.60 -4.15
C LEU A 67 1.66 19.40 -4.99
N LEU A 68 1.41 18.25 -4.35
CA LEU A 68 0.91 17.05 -5.03
C LEU A 68 -0.54 16.80 -4.66
N PHE A 69 -1.38 16.50 -5.65
CA PHE A 69 -2.70 15.93 -5.43
C PHE A 69 -2.66 14.45 -5.79
N LEU A 70 -3.01 13.61 -4.81
CA LEU A 70 -2.99 12.15 -4.89
C LEU A 70 -4.38 11.63 -4.63
N GLY A 71 -4.85 10.70 -5.46
CA GLY A 71 -6.17 10.15 -5.22
C GLY A 71 -6.84 9.48 -6.40
N ASP A 72 -8.11 9.25 -6.18
CA ASP A 72 -9.04 8.51 -7.02
C ASP A 72 -9.84 9.47 -7.96
N PRO A 73 -10.96 9.09 -8.61
CA PRO A 73 -11.59 9.91 -9.64
C PRO A 73 -11.86 11.39 -9.28
N PRO A 74 -12.30 11.75 -8.05
CA PRO A 74 -12.39 13.15 -7.61
C PRO A 74 -11.12 13.97 -7.81
N VAL A 75 -9.94 13.38 -7.60
CA VAL A 75 -8.67 14.06 -7.82
C VAL A 75 -8.39 14.14 -9.32
N GLN A 76 -8.49 13.04 -10.06
CA GLN A 76 -8.23 13.06 -11.51
C GLN A 76 -9.18 14.01 -12.27
N GLY A 77 -10.43 14.08 -11.84
CA GLY A 77 -11.52 14.73 -12.57
C GLY A 77 -11.60 16.25 -12.42
N TRP A 78 -10.67 16.89 -11.71
CA TRP A 78 -10.63 18.35 -11.62
C TRP A 78 -10.38 18.97 -12.99
N ALA A 79 -11.27 19.90 -13.37
CA ALA A 79 -11.17 20.58 -14.66
C ALA A 79 -9.83 21.34 -14.75
N PRO A 80 -9.00 21.11 -15.79
CA PRO A 80 -7.64 21.66 -15.86
C PRO A 80 -7.56 23.18 -15.68
N LEU A 81 -8.48 23.93 -16.32
CA LEU A 81 -8.50 25.40 -16.21
C LEU A 81 -8.83 25.87 -14.79
N ILE A 82 -9.72 25.16 -14.09
CA ILE A 82 -10.08 25.47 -12.71
C ILE A 82 -8.91 25.11 -11.79
N PHE A 83 -8.31 23.94 -11.98
CA PHE A 83 -7.15 23.51 -11.22
C PHE A 83 -5.99 24.49 -11.34
N GLU A 84 -5.66 24.89 -12.57
CA GLU A 84 -4.61 25.85 -12.85
C GLU A 84 -4.91 27.20 -12.22
N HIS A 85 -6.14 27.71 -12.35
CA HIS A 85 -6.55 28.97 -11.74
C HIS A 85 -6.36 28.98 -10.21
N PHE A 86 -6.68 27.89 -9.52
CA PHE A 86 -6.60 27.83 -8.06
C PHE A 86 -5.24 27.39 -7.54
N TYR A 87 -4.48 26.57 -8.27
CA TYR A 87 -3.29 25.89 -7.74
C TYR A 87 -2.03 26.01 -8.62
N GLY A 88 -2.13 26.51 -9.86
CA GLY A 88 -1.00 26.63 -10.79
C GLY A 88 0.19 27.40 -10.20
N ASP A 89 -0.07 28.56 -9.61
CA ASP A 89 0.94 29.41 -8.94
C ASP A 89 1.65 28.74 -7.75
N ARG A 90 1.15 27.60 -7.26
CA ARG A 90 1.76 26.82 -6.16
C ARG A 90 2.65 25.68 -6.66
N GLY A 91 2.86 25.55 -7.97
CA GLY A 91 3.56 24.41 -8.57
C GLY A 91 2.81 23.12 -8.22
N ALA A 92 1.52 23.06 -8.58
CA ALA A 92 0.67 21.92 -8.26
C ALA A 92 0.71 20.85 -9.35
N LEU A 93 0.88 19.59 -8.96
CA LEU A 93 0.72 18.45 -9.84
C LEU A 93 -0.49 17.63 -9.42
N ASN A 94 -1.41 17.47 -10.38
CA ASN A 94 -2.48 16.50 -10.25
C ASN A 94 -1.99 15.12 -10.68
N LEU A 95 -1.80 14.24 -9.70
CA LEU A 95 -1.39 12.86 -9.89
C LEU A 95 -2.53 11.88 -9.56
N GLY A 96 -3.78 12.26 -9.88
CA GLY A 96 -4.96 11.41 -9.71
C GLY A 96 -5.04 10.29 -10.75
N ALA A 97 -5.55 9.14 -10.32
CA ALA A 97 -5.86 8.00 -11.18
C ALA A 97 -7.22 7.38 -10.80
N GLY A 98 -8.14 7.39 -11.76
CA GLY A 98 -9.48 6.84 -11.63
C GLY A 98 -9.40 5.34 -11.42
N GLY A 99 -10.17 4.84 -10.46
CA GLY A 99 -10.08 3.45 -10.00
C GLY A 99 -9.18 3.27 -8.78
N ASP A 100 -8.37 4.26 -8.39
CA ASP A 100 -7.49 4.12 -7.22
C ASP A 100 -8.26 3.68 -5.97
N THR A 101 -7.79 2.58 -5.40
CA THR A 101 -8.03 2.17 -4.02
C THR A 101 -6.82 2.57 -3.18
N THR A 102 -6.89 2.47 -1.85
CA THR A 102 -5.73 2.74 -0.98
C THR A 102 -4.54 1.85 -1.37
N GLN A 103 -4.76 0.56 -1.59
CA GLN A 103 -3.72 -0.39 -1.97
C GLN A 103 -3.11 -0.11 -3.35
N SER A 104 -3.90 0.32 -4.33
CA SER A 104 -3.37 0.63 -5.67
C SER A 104 -2.65 1.97 -5.71
N LEU A 105 -3.11 2.94 -4.91
CA LEU A 105 -2.37 4.18 -4.69
C LEU A 105 -1.01 3.90 -4.05
N LEU A 106 -0.96 3.10 -2.98
CA LEU A 106 0.30 2.69 -2.34
C LEU A 106 1.24 2.02 -3.34
N TRP A 107 0.71 1.15 -4.20
CA TRP A 107 1.48 0.48 -5.24
C TRP A 107 2.10 1.46 -6.22
N ARG A 108 1.32 2.39 -6.77
CA ARG A 108 1.87 3.34 -7.76
C ARG A 108 2.79 4.37 -7.13
N LEU A 109 2.57 4.76 -5.87
CA LEU A 109 3.49 5.67 -5.16
C LEU A 109 4.89 5.05 -5.00
N ALA A 110 4.98 3.74 -4.78
CA ALA A 110 6.26 3.02 -4.74
C ALA A 110 6.94 2.94 -6.12
N ARG A 111 6.17 3.06 -7.20
CA ARG A 111 6.66 3.01 -8.58
C ARG A 111 7.00 4.38 -9.16
N LEU A 112 6.28 5.42 -8.75
CA LEU A 112 6.52 6.78 -9.19
C LEU A 112 7.87 7.28 -8.63
N PRO A 113 8.74 7.89 -9.45
CA PRO A 113 10.05 8.37 -9.02
C PRO A 113 9.96 9.71 -8.25
N LEU A 114 9.02 9.83 -7.31
CA LEU A 114 8.72 11.07 -6.58
C LEU A 114 9.95 11.62 -5.85
N GLY A 115 10.77 10.75 -5.24
CA GLY A 115 11.97 11.17 -4.52
C GLY A 115 13.17 11.54 -5.41
N ALA A 116 13.17 11.12 -6.68
CA ALA A 116 14.30 11.39 -7.58
C ALA A 116 14.28 12.85 -8.07
N THR A 117 13.10 13.31 -8.52
CA THR A 117 12.96 14.60 -9.19
C THR A 117 12.19 15.63 -8.38
N LEU A 118 11.25 15.19 -7.53
CA LEU A 118 10.35 16.11 -6.82
C LEU A 118 10.83 16.40 -5.39
N ARG A 119 10.50 17.60 -4.92
CA ARG A 119 10.67 18.02 -3.52
C ARG A 119 9.38 18.68 -3.03
N PRO A 120 8.26 17.94 -2.97
CA PRO A 120 6.98 18.51 -2.58
C PRO A 120 7.01 18.94 -1.11
N ARG A 121 6.32 20.05 -0.81
CA ARG A 121 6.14 20.56 0.55
C ARG A 121 4.79 20.17 1.14
N LEU A 122 3.82 19.88 0.27
CA LEU A 122 2.47 19.48 0.65
C LEU A 122 1.96 18.38 -0.28
N ALA A 123 1.23 17.42 0.30
CA ALA A 123 0.41 16.48 -0.44
C ALA A 123 -1.05 16.60 0.02
N VAL A 124 -1.97 16.70 -0.93
CA VAL A 124 -3.42 16.56 -0.72
C VAL A 124 -3.79 15.15 -1.13
N LEU A 125 -4.37 14.40 -0.20
CA LEU A 125 -4.77 13.01 -0.40
C LEU A 125 -6.29 12.89 -0.33
N LEU A 126 -6.91 12.36 -1.38
CA LEU A 126 -8.33 12.02 -1.41
C LEU A 126 -8.51 10.67 -2.11
N VAL A 127 -8.71 9.62 -1.32
CA VAL A 127 -8.82 8.23 -1.80
C VAL A 127 -9.77 7.45 -0.89
N GLY A 128 -10.44 6.44 -1.45
CA GLY A 128 -11.24 5.46 -0.68
C GLY A 128 -12.66 5.28 -1.20
N THR A 129 -13.10 6.09 -2.17
CA THR A 129 -14.42 5.93 -2.80
C THR A 129 -14.52 4.58 -3.53
N ASN A 130 -13.45 4.16 -4.20
CA ASN A 130 -13.39 2.84 -4.86
C ASN A 130 -13.25 1.69 -3.87
N ASN A 131 -12.60 1.88 -2.71
CA ASN A 131 -12.62 0.88 -1.64
C ASN A 131 -14.04 0.64 -1.13
N THR A 132 -14.81 1.72 -0.96
CA THR A 132 -16.23 1.67 -0.56
C THR A 132 -17.05 0.94 -1.62
N ALA A 133 -16.88 1.30 -2.90
CA ALA A 133 -17.56 0.63 -4.01
C ALA A 133 -17.21 -0.87 -4.11
N ALA A 134 -15.97 -1.25 -3.75
CA ALA A 134 -15.52 -2.64 -3.69
C ALA A 134 -15.91 -3.38 -2.39
N GLY A 135 -16.76 -2.78 -1.55
CA GLY A 135 -17.26 -3.41 -0.31
C GLY A 135 -16.26 -3.49 0.84
N SER A 136 -15.21 -2.66 0.81
CA SER A 136 -14.24 -2.59 1.91
C SER A 136 -14.88 -1.99 3.14
N ARG A 137 -14.49 -2.47 4.33
CA ARG A 137 -14.92 -1.87 5.59
C ARG A 137 -14.27 -0.50 5.77
N PRO A 138 -14.99 0.52 6.30
CA PRO A 138 -14.41 1.84 6.54
C PRO A 138 -13.13 1.79 7.38
N GLU A 139 -13.10 0.96 8.42
CA GLU A 139 -11.91 0.76 9.27
C GLU A 139 -10.70 0.26 8.48
N ASN A 140 -10.89 -0.65 7.53
CA ASN A 140 -9.80 -1.18 6.72
C ASN A 140 -9.28 -0.12 5.73
N THR A 141 -10.19 0.64 5.11
CA THR A 141 -9.82 1.74 4.21
C THR A 141 -9.04 2.83 4.97
N ALA A 142 -9.47 3.18 6.19
CA ALA A 142 -8.76 4.13 7.03
C ALA A 142 -7.35 3.65 7.40
N LEU A 143 -7.16 2.36 7.66
CA LEU A 143 -5.82 1.80 7.91
C LEU A 143 -4.89 1.94 6.70
N GLY A 144 -5.43 1.90 5.47
CA GLY A 144 -4.65 2.06 4.24
C GLY A 144 -4.06 3.45 4.00
N ILE A 145 -4.44 4.45 4.81
CA ILE A 145 -3.96 5.85 4.73
C ILE A 145 -3.30 6.34 6.03
N ALA A 146 -3.28 5.51 7.07
CA ALA A 146 -2.82 5.86 8.42
C ALA A 146 -1.31 5.66 8.64
#